data_AF-A0A7R9WX70-F1
#
_entry.id   AF-A0A7R9WX70-F1
#
_cell.length_a   1.000
_cell.length_b   1.000
_cell.length_c   1.000
_cell.angle_alpha   90.00
_cell.angle_beta   90.00
_cell.angle_gamma   90.00
#
_symmetry.space_group_name_H-M   'P 1'
#
loop_
_entity.id
_entity.type
_entity.pdbx_description
1 polymer ?
#
loop_
_entity_poly.entity_id
_entity_poly.type
_entity_poly.pdbx_seq_one_letter_code
_entity_poly.pdbx_strand_id
1 'polypeptide(L)'
;MPPAATAAAITSLFTTMSLRITRVICLQVLVHLCLQAGLFDTAVLANTSGGKDKYLYIIYYADSGCGPTASGINGFADGDVKLLIPGNSSQGSCSMEASCLNDCESDMCRGLYRESSQKFTAVATIRDDGSVLECDETNGVLDQKTCNVVGGCYGSSVYPSCHFQYRTQSDILRDPTVLQNNNTADDEGMDGISLLMFYSDDQCEDMEGAHPVVAGNQTRLPTVDKSMSCEDAIACVYEPDGSNCADSGGTTGFMKFHTEASTNSDMPVVCEESGSMVSETDGAVECAPVDPTACLKSPAIDSCYYRHITAKSFFSTPEKYIKNSKFAATLTEAPTAAPSSASDPLPVHMHGALTTLTIATVFISTIAGLLSEA
;
A
#
# COMPACT_ATOMS: atom_id res chain seq x y z
N MET A 1 70.37 -8.82 -28.34
CA MET A 1 69.58 -7.57 -28.47
C MET A 1 68.60 -7.76 -29.63
N PRO A 2 67.34 -7.30 -29.49
CA PRO A 2 66.17 -8.12 -29.80
C PRO A 2 65.52 -7.78 -31.17
N PRO A 3 64.42 -8.45 -31.56
CA PRO A 3 63.09 -8.03 -31.07
C PRO A 3 62.31 -9.25 -30.51
N ALA A 4 61.73 -9.32 -29.31
CA ALA A 4 60.97 -8.42 -28.43
C ALA A 4 59.64 -7.86 -28.97
N ALA A 5 59.32 -8.03 -30.26
CA ALA A 5 58.05 -7.56 -30.82
C ALA A 5 56.99 -8.68 -30.95
N THR A 6 57.40 -9.95 -31.02
CA THR A 6 56.49 -11.08 -31.30
C THR A 6 55.82 -11.70 -30.08
N ALA A 7 56.40 -11.54 -28.89
CA ALA A 7 55.84 -12.09 -27.66
C ALA A 7 54.60 -11.30 -27.15
N ALA A 8 54.51 -10.00 -27.44
CA ALA A 8 53.38 -9.17 -27.00
C ALA A 8 52.09 -9.43 -27.82
N ALA A 9 52.21 -9.81 -29.10
CA ALA A 9 51.07 -10.04 -29.97
C ALA A 9 50.30 -11.33 -29.66
N ILE A 10 51.00 -12.38 -29.20
CA ILE A 10 50.40 -13.69 -28.92
C ILE A 10 49.61 -13.65 -27.60
N THR A 11 50.11 -12.97 -26.57
CA THR A 11 49.42 -12.85 -25.27
C THR A 11 48.15 -11.99 -25.37
N SER A 12 48.11 -11.02 -26.29
CA SER A 12 46.92 -10.19 -26.56
C SER A 12 45.81 -10.96 -27.30
N LEU A 13 46.17 -11.90 -28.19
CA LEU A 13 45.19 -12.73 -28.90
C LEU A 13 44.51 -13.76 -27.99
N PHE A 14 45.26 -14.37 -27.07
CA PHE A 14 44.71 -15.36 -26.14
C PHE A 14 43.78 -14.75 -25.08
N THR A 15 44.08 -13.52 -24.61
CA THR A 15 43.22 -12.81 -23.66
C THR A 15 41.92 -12.30 -24.30
N THR A 16 41.95 -11.89 -25.57
CA THR A 16 40.73 -11.46 -26.28
C THR A 16 39.85 -12.63 -26.74
N MET A 17 40.43 -13.79 -27.12
CA MET A 17 39.62 -14.98 -27.42
C MET A 17 38.97 -15.59 -26.17
N SER A 18 39.67 -15.61 -25.03
CA SER A 18 39.13 -16.13 -23.78
C SER A 18 37.94 -15.29 -23.29
N LEU A 19 38.01 -13.95 -23.37
CA LEU A 19 36.90 -13.07 -22.99
C LEU A 19 35.66 -13.20 -23.88
N ARG A 20 35.82 -13.50 -25.18
CA ARG A 20 34.68 -13.66 -26.10
C ARG A 20 33.95 -15.00 -25.89
N ILE A 21 34.68 -16.07 -25.60
CA ILE A 21 34.08 -17.39 -25.33
C ILE A 21 33.30 -17.39 -24.01
N THR A 22 33.83 -16.74 -22.95
CA THR A 22 33.11 -16.62 -21.67
C THR A 22 31.84 -15.77 -21.80
N ARG A 23 31.85 -14.69 -22.61
CA ARG A 23 30.64 -13.87 -22.84
C ARG A 23 29.56 -14.61 -23.62
N VAL A 24 29.92 -15.43 -24.61
CA VAL A 24 28.93 -16.20 -25.39
C VAL A 24 28.33 -17.34 -24.56
N ILE A 25 29.12 -18.00 -23.72
CA ILE A 25 28.62 -19.07 -22.84
C ILE A 25 27.71 -18.51 -21.74
N CYS A 26 28.06 -17.37 -21.11
CA CYS A 26 27.18 -16.72 -20.13
C CYS A 26 25.86 -16.26 -20.76
N LEU A 27 25.89 -15.73 -22.00
CA LEU A 27 24.67 -15.28 -22.67
C LEU A 27 23.75 -16.45 -23.06
N GLN A 28 24.31 -17.60 -23.47
CA GLN A 28 23.51 -18.79 -23.78
C GLN A 28 22.90 -19.44 -22.53
N VAL A 29 23.61 -19.45 -21.40
CA VAL A 29 23.08 -19.96 -20.13
C VAL A 29 21.99 -19.04 -19.58
N LEU A 30 22.12 -17.72 -19.70
CA LEU A 30 21.09 -16.77 -19.27
C LEU A 30 19.81 -16.90 -20.12
N VAL A 31 19.94 -17.06 -21.44
CA VAL A 31 18.81 -17.27 -22.34
C VAL A 31 18.10 -18.61 -22.08
N HIS A 32 18.83 -19.67 -21.74
CA HIS A 32 18.22 -20.96 -21.37
C HIS A 32 17.51 -20.94 -20.01
N LEU A 33 18.02 -20.20 -19.02
CA LEU A 33 17.35 -20.02 -17.72
C LEU A 33 16.10 -19.14 -17.86
N CYS A 34 16.10 -18.14 -18.72
CA CYS A 34 14.90 -17.34 -19.02
C CYS A 34 13.84 -18.11 -19.83
N LEU A 35 14.24 -19.06 -20.69
CA LEU A 35 13.30 -19.89 -21.45
C LEU A 35 12.74 -21.09 -20.69
N GLN A 36 13.35 -21.52 -19.58
CA GLN A 36 12.82 -22.61 -18.74
C GLN A 36 11.95 -22.12 -17.57
N ALA A 37 12.01 -20.83 -17.23
CA ALA A 37 11.08 -20.20 -16.28
C ALA A 37 9.74 -19.76 -16.91
N GLY A 38 9.60 -19.87 -18.22
CA GLY A 38 8.35 -19.56 -18.92
C GLY A 38 8.10 -20.61 -19.98
N LEU A 39 7.13 -21.49 -19.73
CA LEU A 39 6.19 -22.11 -20.69
C LEU A 39 5.65 -23.42 -20.10
N PHE A 40 4.32 -23.47 -19.97
CA PHE A 40 3.43 -24.59 -19.62
C PHE A 40 2.81 -24.57 -18.22
N ASP A 41 1.95 -23.58 -17.98
CA ASP A 41 0.51 -23.82 -17.74
C ASP A 41 -0.29 -22.58 -18.16
N THR A 42 -0.60 -22.51 -19.46
CA THR A 42 -1.53 -21.54 -20.04
C THR A 42 -2.76 -22.28 -20.56
N ALA A 43 -3.72 -22.49 -19.67
CA ALA A 43 -5.15 -22.60 -20.02
C ALA A 43 -5.96 -22.68 -18.72
N VAL A 44 -6.11 -21.54 -18.03
CA VAL A 44 -7.23 -21.08 -17.19
C VAL A 44 -6.75 -19.82 -16.45
N LEU A 45 -7.52 -18.73 -16.53
CA LEU A 45 -7.26 -17.38 -16.00
C LEU A 45 -6.43 -16.41 -16.87
N ALA A 46 -6.70 -16.36 -18.17
CA ALA A 46 -6.49 -15.12 -18.92
C ALA A 46 -7.76 -14.24 -18.77
N ASN A 47 -7.87 -13.58 -17.61
CA ASN A 47 -8.63 -12.34 -17.46
C ASN A 47 -7.71 -11.26 -16.83
N THR A 48 -6.44 -11.27 -17.26
CA THR A 48 -5.32 -10.48 -16.74
C THR A 48 -5.05 -9.28 -17.64
N SER A 49 -5.99 -8.33 -17.65
CA SER A 49 -5.67 -6.92 -17.92
C SER A 49 -5.98 -6.00 -16.74
N GLY A 50 -6.39 -6.57 -15.60
CA GLY A 50 -6.38 -5.83 -14.33
C GLY A 50 -4.94 -5.67 -13.89
N GLY A 51 -4.39 -4.47 -14.00
CA GLY A 51 -3.10 -4.15 -13.40
C GLY A 51 -3.13 -4.52 -11.92
N LYS A 52 -2.01 -5.03 -11.40
CA LYS A 52 -1.81 -5.23 -9.97
C LYS A 52 -2.16 -3.93 -9.23
N ASP A 53 -2.95 -4.02 -8.17
CA ASP A 53 -3.24 -2.86 -7.31
C ASP A 53 -1.92 -2.21 -6.88
N LYS A 54 -1.82 -0.88 -7.02
CA LYS A 54 -0.65 -0.11 -6.55
C LYS A 54 -0.72 0.22 -5.06
N TYR A 55 -1.94 0.27 -4.54
CA TYR A 55 -2.23 0.77 -3.20
C TYR A 55 -3.00 -0.25 -2.39
N LEU A 56 -2.68 -0.25 -1.10
CA LEU A 56 -3.35 -1.03 -0.10
C LEU A 56 -3.60 -0.18 1.15
N TYR A 57 -4.58 -0.60 1.92
CA TYR A 57 -5.08 0.13 3.07
C TYR A 57 -5.10 -0.80 4.27
N ILE A 58 -4.64 -0.26 5.39
CA ILE A 58 -4.84 -0.87 6.71
C ILE A 58 -6.06 -0.20 7.29
N ILE A 59 -7.05 -1.01 7.60
CA ILE A 59 -8.29 -0.57 8.22
C ILE A 59 -8.28 -1.11 9.63
N TYR A 60 -8.49 -0.23 10.59
CA TYR A 60 -8.62 -0.58 11.99
C TYR A 60 -10.09 -0.66 12.38
N TYR A 61 -10.42 -1.59 13.26
CA TYR A 61 -11.78 -1.91 13.69
C TYR A 61 -11.82 -2.06 15.20
N ALA A 62 -12.90 -1.61 15.83
CA ALA A 62 -13.12 -1.89 17.25
C ALA A 62 -13.47 -3.37 17.51
N ASP A 63 -14.19 -4.04 16.61
CA ASP A 63 -14.63 -5.42 16.78
C ASP A 63 -13.63 -6.46 16.22
N SER A 64 -13.47 -7.57 16.94
CA SER A 64 -12.60 -8.70 16.57
C SER A 64 -12.94 -9.44 15.28
N GLY A 65 -14.15 -9.23 14.75
CA GLY A 65 -14.61 -9.77 13.48
C GLY A 65 -14.36 -8.84 12.29
N CYS A 66 -13.81 -7.64 12.51
CA CYS A 66 -13.67 -6.59 11.48
C CYS A 66 -15.01 -6.35 10.76
N GLY A 67 -16.09 -6.30 11.56
CA GLY A 67 -17.43 -5.96 11.09
C GLY A 67 -17.57 -4.46 10.78
N PRO A 68 -18.80 -3.92 10.69
CA PRO A 68 -19.04 -2.51 10.41
C PRO A 68 -18.73 -1.62 11.63
N THR A 69 -17.46 -1.62 12.03
CA THR A 69 -16.90 -0.88 13.16
C THR A 69 -15.55 -0.29 12.78
N ALA A 70 -15.37 0.13 11.52
CA ALA A 70 -14.10 0.67 11.04
C ALA A 70 -13.78 2.00 11.74
N SER A 71 -12.71 2.04 12.52
CA SER A 71 -12.36 3.17 13.39
C SER A 71 -11.21 4.02 12.84
N GLY A 72 -10.52 3.55 11.80
CA GLY A 72 -9.43 4.27 11.14
C GLY A 72 -9.02 3.62 9.83
N ILE A 73 -8.45 4.41 8.93
CA ILE A 73 -7.91 3.97 7.64
C ILE A 73 -6.60 4.70 7.36
N ASN A 74 -5.60 3.99 6.85
CA ASN A 74 -4.38 4.58 6.32
C ASN A 74 -3.95 3.84 5.06
N GLY A 75 -3.57 4.57 4.01
CA GLY A 75 -3.11 4.01 2.74
C GLY A 75 -1.59 3.93 2.65
N PHE A 76 -1.08 2.98 1.87
CA PHE A 76 0.34 2.81 1.57
C PHE A 76 0.52 2.27 0.15
N ALA A 77 1.66 2.63 -0.43
CA ALA A 77 2.09 2.07 -1.70
C ALA A 77 2.67 0.67 -1.51
N ASP A 78 2.46 -0.18 -2.51
CA ASP A 78 2.92 -1.57 -2.52
C ASP A 78 4.43 -1.68 -2.22
N GLY A 79 4.76 -2.35 -1.11
CA GLY A 79 6.15 -2.59 -0.71
C GLY A 79 6.86 -1.43 -0.01
N ASP A 80 6.21 -0.27 0.16
CA ASP A 80 6.79 0.80 0.98
C ASP A 80 6.73 0.45 2.47
N VAL A 81 7.70 0.99 3.23
CA VAL A 81 7.81 0.79 4.67
C VAL A 81 6.95 1.82 5.39
N LYS A 82 6.00 1.37 6.21
CA LYS A 82 5.21 2.26 7.07
C LYS A 82 5.74 2.25 8.49
N LEU A 83 5.90 3.45 9.05
CA LEU A 83 6.19 3.62 10.46
C LEU A 83 4.90 3.59 11.28
N LEU A 84 4.80 2.66 12.22
CA LEU A 84 3.71 2.56 13.18
C LEU A 84 4.18 3.06 14.54
N ILE A 85 3.38 3.94 15.16
CA ILE A 85 3.67 4.52 16.46
C ILE A 85 2.60 4.05 17.44
N PRO A 86 2.97 3.33 18.51
CA PRO A 86 2.03 2.80 19.49
C PRO A 86 1.20 3.88 20.16
N GLY A 87 -0.07 3.56 20.39
CA GLY A 87 -1.00 4.39 21.13
C GLY A 87 -1.89 3.49 21.97
N ASN A 88 -1.96 3.76 23.27
CA ASN A 88 -2.88 3.06 24.17
C ASN A 88 -3.80 4.09 24.84
N SER A 89 -5.09 3.99 24.55
CA SER A 89 -6.10 4.88 25.11
C SER A 89 -6.57 4.36 26.46
N SER A 90 -6.53 5.23 27.47
CA SER A 90 -7.10 4.92 28.79
C SER A 90 -8.60 4.61 28.76
N GLN A 91 -9.30 5.06 27.70
CA GLN A 91 -10.73 4.78 27.51
C GLN A 91 -11.00 3.54 26.65
N GLY A 92 -9.97 2.95 26.04
CA GLY A 92 -10.08 1.77 25.19
C GLY A 92 -10.80 2.00 23.85
N SER A 93 -10.76 3.23 23.31
CA SER A 93 -11.35 3.53 22.00
C SER A 93 -10.35 3.28 20.89
N CYS A 94 -10.75 2.47 19.90
CA CYS A 94 -9.90 2.14 18.76
C CYS A 94 -9.66 3.37 17.86
N SER A 95 -10.67 4.21 17.63
CA SER A 95 -10.50 5.41 16.80
C SER A 95 -9.46 6.39 17.37
N MET A 96 -9.45 6.58 18.70
CA MET A 96 -8.43 7.38 19.37
C MET A 96 -7.03 6.77 19.22
N GLU A 97 -6.89 5.46 19.41
CA GLU A 97 -5.58 4.79 19.26
C GLU A 97 -5.08 4.84 17.82
N ALA A 98 -5.94 4.50 16.85
CA ALA A 98 -5.63 4.51 15.43
C ALA A 98 -5.32 5.91 14.90
N SER A 99 -5.72 6.99 15.59
CA SER A 99 -5.37 8.35 15.19
C SER A 99 -3.85 8.59 15.18
N CYS A 100 -3.10 7.84 15.99
CA CYS A 100 -1.64 7.90 16.05
C CYS A 100 -0.96 7.45 14.76
N LEU A 101 -1.65 6.69 13.90
CA LEU A 101 -1.18 6.34 12.56
C LEU A 101 -1.07 7.55 11.65
N ASN A 102 -1.93 8.54 11.87
CA ASN A 102 -2.16 9.63 10.95
C ASN A 102 -1.26 10.81 11.28
N ASP A 103 -1.13 11.11 12.57
CA ASP A 103 -0.21 12.14 13.06
C ASP A 103 0.24 11.83 14.50
N CYS A 104 1.49 11.39 14.63
CA CYS A 104 2.07 11.03 15.91
C CYS A 104 2.44 12.23 16.80
N GLU A 105 2.48 13.43 16.23
CA GLU A 105 2.73 14.68 16.95
C GLU A 105 1.43 15.40 17.33
N SER A 106 0.27 14.86 16.94
CA SER A 106 -1.05 15.39 17.32
C SER A 106 -1.31 15.35 18.80
N ASP A 107 -2.03 16.36 19.31
CA ASP A 107 -2.45 16.40 20.71
C ASP A 107 -3.26 15.15 21.09
N MET A 108 -4.12 14.68 20.18
CA MET A 108 -4.86 13.43 20.35
C MET A 108 -3.91 12.25 20.57
N CYS A 109 -2.89 12.07 19.73
CA CYS A 109 -1.93 10.99 19.88
C CYS A 109 -0.96 11.19 21.06
N ARG A 110 -0.60 12.44 21.41
CA ARG A 110 0.29 12.75 22.54
C ARG A 110 -0.38 12.53 23.90
N GLY A 111 -1.71 12.62 23.94
CA GLY A 111 -2.50 12.31 25.12
C GLY A 111 -2.58 10.81 25.46
N LEU A 112 -2.21 9.92 24.54
CA LEU A 112 -2.23 8.48 24.76
C LEU A 112 -1.00 7.99 25.53
N TYR A 113 -1.17 6.91 26.29
CA TYR A 113 -0.03 6.25 26.91
C TYR A 113 0.84 5.59 25.84
N ARG A 114 2.13 5.90 25.87
CA ARG A 114 3.13 5.31 24.97
C ARG A 114 4.09 4.48 25.80
N GLU A 115 4.04 3.17 25.57
CA GLU A 115 5.02 2.25 26.13
C GLU A 115 6.33 2.42 25.33
N SER A 116 7.11 3.45 25.70
CA SER A 116 8.42 3.82 25.15
C SER A 116 8.47 4.48 23.75
N SER A 117 9.63 5.04 23.40
CA SER A 117 9.98 5.62 22.08
C SER A 117 10.05 4.58 20.95
N GLN A 118 9.42 3.42 21.13
CA GLN A 118 9.43 2.33 20.17
C GLN A 118 8.63 2.75 18.94
N LYS A 119 9.30 2.61 17.80
CA LYS A 119 8.73 2.75 16.49
C LYS A 119 8.77 1.38 15.85
N PHE A 120 7.67 1.01 15.23
CA PHE A 120 7.55 -0.26 14.55
C PHE A 120 7.48 -0.02 13.06
N THR A 121 7.95 -0.98 12.28
CA THR A 121 7.86 -0.94 10.82
C THR A 121 6.97 -2.06 10.34
N ALA A 122 5.98 -1.71 9.54
CA ALA A 122 5.19 -2.67 8.77
C ALA A 122 5.53 -2.49 7.30
N VAL A 123 5.76 -3.61 6.60
CA VAL A 123 5.88 -3.65 5.15
C VAL A 123 4.81 -4.58 4.64
N ALA A 124 4.01 -4.12 3.69
CA ALA A 124 2.99 -4.96 3.09
C ALA A 124 3.10 -4.90 1.57
N THR A 125 3.04 -6.08 0.95
CA THR A 125 3.22 -6.26 -0.48
C THR A 125 2.05 -7.01 -1.06
N ILE A 126 1.49 -6.52 -2.16
CA ILE A 126 0.45 -7.19 -2.93
C ILE A 126 1.14 -8.24 -3.81
N ARG A 127 0.60 -9.45 -3.89
CA ARG A 127 1.08 -10.52 -4.76
C ARG A 127 0.33 -10.50 -6.10
N ASP A 128 0.85 -11.22 -7.08
CA ASP A 128 0.23 -11.29 -8.42
C ASP A 128 -1.18 -11.90 -8.39
N ASP A 129 -1.51 -12.68 -7.37
CA ASP A 129 -2.85 -13.25 -7.13
C ASP A 129 -3.77 -12.32 -6.33
N GLY A 130 -3.33 -11.10 -6.01
CA GLY A 130 -4.06 -10.11 -5.22
C GLY A 130 -3.96 -10.31 -3.70
N SER A 131 -3.33 -11.39 -3.22
CA SER A 131 -3.15 -11.60 -1.78
C SER A 131 -2.12 -10.62 -1.20
N VAL A 132 -2.32 -10.18 0.04
CA VAL A 132 -1.40 -9.27 0.73
C VAL A 132 -0.44 -10.07 1.60
N LEU A 133 0.85 -9.82 1.45
CA LEU A 133 1.93 -10.35 2.27
C LEU A 133 2.41 -9.25 3.22
N GLU A 134 2.25 -9.46 4.52
CA GLU A 134 2.72 -8.52 5.55
C GLU A 134 3.97 -9.05 6.24
N CYS A 135 4.98 -8.19 6.35
CA CYS A 135 6.16 -8.36 7.18
C CYS A 135 6.09 -7.31 8.30
N ASP A 136 5.74 -7.73 9.51
CA ASP A 136 5.56 -6.84 10.67
C ASP A 136 6.36 -7.35 11.88
N GLU A 137 6.98 -6.41 12.59
CA GLU A 137 7.77 -6.66 13.80
C GLU A 137 6.93 -6.65 15.09
N THR A 138 5.68 -6.19 15.02
CA THR A 138 4.85 -5.89 16.21
C THR A 138 4.05 -7.10 16.69
N ASN A 139 3.45 -7.82 15.75
CA ASN A 139 2.59 -8.95 16.06
C ASN A 139 3.45 -10.18 16.33
N GLY A 140 3.89 -10.34 17.59
CA GLY A 140 4.77 -11.44 18.06
C GLY A 140 4.26 -12.88 17.88
N VAL A 141 3.14 -13.06 17.17
CA VAL A 141 2.71 -14.36 16.61
C VAL A 141 3.59 -14.74 15.41
N LEU A 142 4.22 -13.75 14.77
CA LEU A 142 5.06 -13.89 13.59
C LEU A 142 6.50 -13.55 14.02
N ASP A 143 7.39 -14.53 14.00
CA ASP A 143 8.83 -14.29 14.21
C ASP A 143 9.26 -13.22 13.19
N GLN A 144 10.00 -12.18 13.61
CA GLN A 144 10.27 -10.90 12.88
C GLN A 144 10.91 -11.04 11.47
N LYS A 145 11.08 -12.27 10.98
CA LYS A 145 11.65 -12.63 9.68
C LYS A 145 10.68 -13.33 8.74
N THR A 146 9.45 -13.59 9.19
CA THR A 146 8.45 -14.31 8.41
C THR A 146 7.34 -13.38 7.98
N CYS A 147 7.30 -13.08 6.69
CA CYS A 147 6.17 -12.41 6.07
C CYS A 147 5.04 -13.41 5.88
N ASN A 148 3.81 -13.03 6.18
CA ASN A 148 2.65 -13.91 6.14
C ASN A 148 1.57 -13.35 5.23
N VAL A 149 0.83 -14.26 4.57
CA VAL A 149 -0.35 -13.85 3.81
C VAL A 149 -1.42 -13.45 4.81
N VAL A 150 -1.86 -12.20 4.73
CA VAL A 150 -2.89 -11.63 5.59
C VAL A 150 -4.18 -11.46 4.81
N GLY A 151 -5.28 -11.86 5.44
CA GLY A 151 -6.63 -11.75 4.86
C GLY A 151 -7.74 -11.85 5.90
N GLY A 152 -7.43 -12.25 7.13
CA GLY A 152 -8.37 -12.25 8.26
C GLY A 152 -8.44 -10.91 9.00
N CYS A 153 -9.15 -10.93 10.13
CA CYS A 153 -9.14 -9.87 11.13
C CYS A 153 -8.16 -10.25 12.24
N TYR A 154 -7.23 -9.35 12.57
CA TYR A 154 -6.18 -9.61 13.55
C TYR A 154 -6.22 -8.58 14.66
N GLY A 155 -5.97 -9.00 15.91
CA GLY A 155 -5.76 -8.04 17.00
C GLY A 155 -4.48 -7.24 16.76
N SER A 156 -4.52 -5.92 17.00
CA SER A 156 -3.34 -5.08 16.88
C SER A 156 -2.55 -5.09 18.19
N SER A 157 -1.25 -5.36 18.08
CA SER A 157 -0.32 -5.18 19.20
C SER A 157 0.11 -3.72 19.38
N VAL A 158 -0.01 -2.89 18.34
CA VAL A 158 0.33 -1.46 18.35
C VAL A 158 -0.80 -0.62 18.97
N TYR A 159 -2.04 -1.02 18.73
CA TYR A 159 -3.27 -0.39 19.23
C TYR A 159 -4.12 -1.46 19.92
N PRO A 160 -3.90 -1.72 21.22
CA PRO A 160 -4.48 -2.87 21.93
C PRO A 160 -6.01 -2.92 21.92
N SER A 161 -6.68 -1.78 21.72
CA SER A 161 -8.13 -1.69 21.62
C SER A 161 -8.67 -1.96 20.22
N CYS A 162 -7.78 -2.17 19.26
CA CYS A 162 -8.11 -2.33 17.85
C CYS A 162 -7.82 -3.73 17.32
N HIS A 163 -8.55 -4.04 16.25
CA HIS A 163 -8.24 -5.09 15.30
C HIS A 163 -7.95 -4.45 13.95
N PHE A 164 -7.27 -5.14 13.04
CA PHE A 164 -6.97 -4.62 11.72
C PHE A 164 -7.14 -5.65 10.62
N GLN A 165 -7.32 -5.13 9.41
CA GLN A 165 -7.31 -5.89 8.17
C GLN A 165 -6.66 -5.07 7.06
N TYR A 166 -5.89 -5.76 6.22
CA TYR A 166 -5.38 -5.20 4.97
C TYR A 166 -6.40 -5.40 3.85
N ARG A 167 -6.64 -4.36 3.06
CA ARG A 167 -7.47 -4.39 1.85
C ARG A 167 -6.73 -3.72 0.71
N THR A 168 -6.83 -4.28 -0.49
CA THR A 168 -6.34 -3.57 -1.67
C THR A 168 -7.30 -2.45 -2.05
N GLN A 169 -6.84 -1.49 -2.86
CA GLN A 169 -7.72 -0.46 -3.40
C GLN A 169 -8.89 -1.07 -4.17
N SER A 170 -8.65 -2.06 -5.04
CA SER A 170 -9.73 -2.74 -5.78
C SER A 170 -10.73 -3.45 -4.88
N ASP A 171 -10.34 -3.93 -3.69
CA ASP A 171 -11.30 -4.49 -2.73
C ASP A 171 -12.21 -3.41 -2.13
N ILE A 172 -11.65 -2.26 -1.74
CA ILE A 172 -12.42 -1.13 -1.21
C ILE A 172 -13.35 -0.53 -2.26
N LEU A 173 -12.87 -0.40 -3.50
CA LEU A 173 -13.69 0.09 -4.61
C LEU A 173 -14.86 -0.84 -4.94
N ARG A 174 -14.68 -2.15 -4.75
CA ARG A 174 -15.71 -3.17 -4.99
C ARG A 174 -16.73 -3.23 -3.87
N ASP A 175 -16.28 -3.08 -2.63
CA ASP A 175 -17.13 -3.09 -1.45
C ASP A 175 -16.72 -1.99 -0.45
N PRO A 176 -17.21 -0.75 -0.64
CA PRO A 176 -16.95 0.34 0.29
C PRO A 176 -17.48 0.08 1.71
N THR A 177 -18.45 -0.84 1.87
CA THR A 177 -19.11 -1.08 3.17
C THR A 177 -18.20 -1.72 4.20
N VAL A 178 -17.05 -2.27 3.78
CA VAL A 178 -15.99 -2.72 4.70
C VAL A 178 -15.43 -1.58 5.55
N LEU A 179 -15.61 -0.32 5.12
CA LEU A 179 -15.25 0.88 5.86
C LEU A 179 -16.39 1.41 6.72
N GLN A 180 -17.53 0.74 6.80
CA GLN A 180 -18.64 1.26 7.59
C GLN A 180 -18.32 1.23 9.09
N ASN A 181 -18.77 2.25 9.83
CA ASN A 181 -18.76 2.26 11.29
C ASN A 181 -20.16 2.54 11.85
N ASN A 182 -20.70 1.55 12.56
CA ASN A 182 -21.97 1.62 13.29
C ASN A 182 -21.75 1.64 14.83
N ASN A 183 -20.50 1.70 15.28
CA ASN A 183 -20.10 1.76 16.68
C ASN A 183 -19.94 3.20 17.16
N THR A 184 -20.94 3.70 17.89
CA THR A 184 -20.92 5.06 18.44
C THR A 184 -19.86 5.30 19.51
N ALA A 185 -19.22 4.24 20.05
CA ALA A 185 -18.12 4.40 21.02
C ALA A 185 -16.86 4.99 20.39
N ASP A 186 -16.76 5.02 19.06
CA ASP A 186 -15.65 5.62 18.32
C ASP A 186 -15.93 7.04 17.81
N ASP A 187 -17.14 7.56 18.02
CA ASP A 187 -17.52 8.89 17.52
C ASP A 187 -16.56 9.98 18.02
N GLU A 188 -16.16 9.94 19.30
CA GLU A 188 -15.29 10.95 19.90
C GLU A 188 -13.90 10.98 19.26
N GLY A 189 -13.30 9.82 18.97
CA GLY A 189 -12.01 9.76 18.29
C GLY A 189 -12.09 10.19 16.83
N MET A 190 -13.25 10.03 16.19
CA MET A 190 -13.47 10.45 14.81
C MET A 190 -13.73 11.96 14.64
N ASP A 191 -14.26 12.64 15.65
CA ASP A 191 -14.53 14.10 15.59
C ASP A 191 -13.24 14.93 15.38
N GLY A 192 -12.09 14.39 15.81
CA GLY A 192 -10.76 14.97 15.62
C GLY A 192 -10.07 14.59 14.31
N ILE A 193 -10.72 13.82 13.42
CA ILE A 193 -10.13 13.31 12.19
C ILE A 193 -10.98 13.70 10.99
N SER A 194 -10.32 14.13 9.92
CA SER A 194 -10.91 14.33 8.61
C SER A 194 -10.11 13.54 7.56
N LEU A 195 -10.65 13.42 6.35
CA LEU A 195 -10.07 12.68 5.24
C LEU A 195 -10.01 13.59 4.02
N LEU A 196 -8.84 13.66 3.40
CA LEU A 196 -8.67 14.13 2.04
C LEU A 196 -8.81 12.93 1.11
N MET A 197 -9.94 12.83 0.43
CA MET A 197 -10.21 11.82 -0.59
C MET A 197 -9.75 12.37 -1.93
N PHE A 198 -8.81 11.72 -2.61
CA PHE A 198 -8.25 12.16 -3.88
C PHE A 198 -8.86 11.40 -5.06
N TYR A 199 -9.07 12.12 -6.16
CA TYR A 199 -9.72 11.65 -7.39
C TYR A 199 -8.95 12.10 -8.63
N SER A 200 -9.00 11.32 -9.71
CA SER A 200 -8.34 11.68 -10.98
C SER A 200 -9.19 12.58 -11.89
N ASP A 201 -10.46 12.78 -11.58
CA ASP A 201 -11.41 13.55 -12.39
C ASP A 201 -12.07 14.71 -11.61
N ASP A 202 -12.60 15.69 -12.34
CA ASP A 202 -13.21 16.90 -11.78
C ASP A 202 -14.64 16.72 -11.24
N GLN A 203 -15.21 15.52 -11.40
CA GLN A 203 -16.50 15.15 -10.81
C GLN A 203 -16.33 14.33 -9.52
N CYS A 204 -15.09 13.94 -9.18
CA CYS A 204 -14.76 13.08 -8.06
C CYS A 204 -15.50 11.73 -8.13
N GLU A 205 -15.39 11.07 -9.28
CA GLU A 205 -16.02 9.77 -9.58
C GLU A 205 -15.00 8.62 -9.71
N ASP A 206 -13.70 8.92 -9.82
CA ASP A 206 -12.59 7.95 -9.88
C ASP A 206 -11.62 8.17 -8.72
N MET A 207 -11.88 7.51 -7.59
CA MET A 207 -11.05 7.59 -6.39
C MET A 207 -9.65 6.97 -6.62
N GLU A 208 -8.62 7.74 -6.29
CA GLU A 208 -7.21 7.32 -6.34
C GLU A 208 -6.63 7.08 -4.94
N GLY A 209 -7.08 7.79 -3.91
CA GLY A 209 -6.49 7.68 -2.58
C GLY A 209 -7.29 8.32 -1.45
N ALA A 210 -6.94 8.00 -0.21
CA ALA A 210 -7.51 8.61 0.99
C ALA A 210 -6.41 8.93 2.00
N HIS A 211 -6.26 10.20 2.37
CA HIS A 211 -5.28 10.65 3.35
C HIS A 211 -5.97 11.22 4.61
N PRO A 212 -5.79 10.59 5.77
CA PRO A 212 -6.35 11.10 7.01
C PRO A 212 -5.59 12.33 7.50
N VAL A 213 -6.32 13.26 8.08
CA VAL A 213 -5.84 14.55 8.60
C VAL A 213 -6.36 14.74 10.01
N VAL A 214 -5.45 15.00 10.95
CA VAL A 214 -5.78 15.19 12.37
C VAL A 214 -5.97 16.68 12.68
N ALA A 215 -7.07 17.01 13.34
CA ALA A 215 -7.40 18.37 13.74
C ALA A 215 -6.41 18.95 14.77
N GLY A 216 -6.29 20.28 14.78
CA GLY A 216 -5.41 21.04 15.67
C GLY A 216 -3.93 21.07 15.24
N ASN A 217 -3.56 20.26 14.24
CA ASN A 217 -2.18 20.14 13.77
C ASN A 217 -1.97 20.74 12.38
N GLN A 218 -0.75 21.22 12.15
CA GLN A 218 -0.29 21.57 10.80
C GLN A 218 -0.05 20.29 10.00
N THR A 219 -0.92 20.04 9.04
CA THR A 219 -0.77 18.98 8.05
C THR A 219 0.19 19.42 6.95
N ARG A 220 1.06 18.50 6.53
CA ARG A 220 2.02 18.70 5.44
C ARG A 220 1.64 17.79 4.28
N LEU A 221 1.02 18.35 3.25
CA LEU A 221 0.73 17.60 2.03
C LEU A 221 1.89 17.80 1.04
N PRO A 222 2.48 16.71 0.51
CA PRO A 222 3.58 16.83 -0.43
C PRO A 222 3.12 17.47 -1.73
N THR A 223 4.00 18.28 -2.32
CA THR A 223 3.84 18.73 -3.71
C THR A 223 4.67 17.86 -4.62
N VAL A 224 4.20 17.65 -5.85
CA VAL A 224 4.84 16.81 -6.86
C VAL A 224 4.99 17.56 -8.19
N ASP A 225 5.68 16.96 -9.17
CA ASP A 225 5.76 17.53 -10.51
C ASP A 225 4.38 17.50 -11.21
N LYS A 226 4.06 18.55 -11.98
CA LYS A 226 2.76 18.68 -12.67
C LYS A 226 2.49 17.60 -13.72
N SER A 227 3.54 16.93 -14.20
CA SER A 227 3.43 15.82 -15.16
C SER A 227 3.06 14.49 -14.52
N MET A 228 3.14 14.37 -13.19
CA MET A 228 2.80 13.16 -12.46
C MET A 228 1.29 12.91 -12.51
N SER A 229 0.88 11.67 -12.81
CA SER A 229 -0.53 11.28 -12.77
C SER A 229 -1.09 11.39 -11.34
N CYS A 230 -2.42 11.55 -11.19
CA CYS A 230 -2.98 11.60 -9.84
C CYS A 230 -2.73 10.28 -9.11
N GLU A 231 -2.93 9.15 -9.79
CA GLU A 231 -2.65 7.81 -9.27
C GLU A 231 -1.23 7.74 -8.70
N ASP A 232 -0.18 8.07 -9.48
CA ASP A 232 1.21 7.97 -9.01
C ASP A 232 1.55 8.99 -7.90
N ALA A 233 0.90 10.16 -7.90
CA ALA A 233 1.09 11.16 -6.86
C ALA A 233 0.60 10.71 -5.48
N ILE A 234 -0.36 9.78 -5.42
CA ILE A 234 -0.84 9.23 -4.15
C ILE A 234 0.26 8.45 -3.41
N ALA A 235 1.21 7.82 -4.12
CA ALA A 235 2.37 7.19 -3.47
C ALA A 235 3.14 8.21 -2.62
N CYS A 236 3.33 9.43 -3.14
CA CYS A 236 3.96 10.51 -2.40
C CYS A 236 3.12 11.01 -1.22
N VAL A 237 1.79 11.03 -1.34
CA VAL A 237 0.89 11.38 -0.22
C VAL A 237 1.01 10.39 0.93
N TYR A 238 1.15 9.09 0.63
CA TYR A 238 1.26 8.06 1.65
C TYR A 238 2.63 7.98 2.30
N GLU A 239 3.69 8.05 1.50
CA GLU A 239 5.06 7.98 1.96
C GLU A 239 5.96 8.92 1.12
N PRO A 240 6.09 10.21 1.51
CA PRO A 240 6.83 11.22 0.76
C PRO A 240 8.31 10.86 0.49
N ASP A 241 8.90 10.06 1.38
CA ASP A 241 10.28 9.59 1.32
C ASP A 241 10.36 8.10 0.87
N GLY A 242 9.23 7.51 0.47
CA GLY A 242 9.10 6.12 0.05
C GLY A 242 9.65 5.84 -1.36
N SER A 243 9.98 4.57 -1.62
CA SER A 243 10.50 4.14 -2.92
C SER A 243 9.52 4.40 -4.06
N ASN A 244 8.23 4.11 -3.86
CA ASN A 244 7.24 4.31 -4.90
C ASN A 244 7.05 5.79 -5.26
N CYS A 245 7.12 6.69 -4.26
CA CYS A 245 7.13 8.13 -4.52
C CYS A 245 8.38 8.55 -5.31
N ALA A 246 9.56 8.09 -4.89
CA ALA A 246 10.82 8.40 -5.57
C ALA A 246 10.84 7.93 -7.03
N ASP A 247 10.36 6.72 -7.29
CA ASP A 247 10.28 6.13 -8.64
C ASP A 247 9.29 6.88 -9.55
N SER A 248 8.26 7.49 -8.95
CA SER A 248 7.27 8.31 -9.67
C SER A 248 7.73 9.74 -9.96
N GLY A 249 8.90 10.15 -9.44
CA GLY A 249 9.47 11.49 -9.63
C GLY A 249 9.73 12.26 -8.33
N GLY A 250 9.30 11.73 -7.19
CA GLY A 250 9.56 12.27 -5.85
C GLY A 250 8.75 13.52 -5.50
N THR A 251 8.95 14.00 -4.28
CA THR A 251 8.36 15.24 -3.78
C THR A 251 9.19 16.46 -4.19
N THR A 252 8.52 17.54 -4.55
CA THR A 252 9.13 18.84 -4.91
C THR A 252 9.09 19.85 -3.76
N GLY A 253 8.30 19.57 -2.73
CA GLY A 253 8.02 20.48 -1.62
C GLY A 253 6.85 20.01 -0.78
N PHE A 254 6.32 20.89 0.07
CA PHE A 254 5.17 20.63 0.92
C PHE A 254 4.28 21.86 1.01
N MET A 255 2.99 21.65 0.84
CA MET A 255 1.95 22.59 1.23
C MET A 255 1.59 22.36 2.70
N LYS A 256 1.30 23.45 3.40
CA LYS A 256 0.95 23.44 4.82
C LYS A 256 -0.44 24.04 5.01
N PHE A 257 -1.28 23.32 5.74
CA PHE A 257 -2.59 23.79 6.18
C PHE A 257 -2.88 23.16 7.54
N HIS A 258 -3.86 23.68 8.27
CA HIS A 258 -4.37 23.00 9.45
C HIS A 258 -5.88 22.85 9.36
N THR A 259 -6.39 21.88 10.12
CA THR A 259 -7.82 21.63 10.22
C THR A 259 -8.26 21.79 11.66
N GLU A 260 -9.48 22.25 11.87
CA GLU A 260 -10.09 22.29 13.19
C GLU A 260 -11.12 21.17 13.34
N ALA A 261 -11.27 20.69 14.57
CA ALA A 261 -12.26 19.69 14.89
C ALA A 261 -13.64 20.30 14.66
N SER A 262 -14.50 19.61 13.92
CA SER A 262 -15.85 20.10 13.70
C SER A 262 -16.64 19.94 14.99
N THR A 263 -17.09 21.06 15.57
CA THR A 263 -17.79 21.01 16.85
C THR A 263 -19.24 20.54 16.76
N ASN A 264 -19.87 20.61 15.58
CA ASN A 264 -21.30 20.26 15.37
C ASN A 264 -21.72 20.08 13.89
N SER A 265 -20.79 20.01 12.93
CA SER A 265 -21.14 19.90 11.51
C SER A 265 -20.45 18.73 10.81
N ASP A 266 -21.13 18.06 9.88
CA ASP A 266 -20.51 17.11 8.94
C ASP A 266 -19.48 17.79 7.98
N MET A 267 -19.24 19.09 8.17
CA MET A 267 -18.32 19.90 7.39
C MET A 267 -16.99 20.00 8.13
N PRO A 268 -15.86 19.61 7.52
CA PRO A 268 -14.55 19.92 8.07
C PRO A 268 -14.28 21.42 7.98
N VAL A 269 -13.48 21.92 8.92
CA VAL A 269 -13.02 23.31 8.95
C VAL A 269 -11.55 23.35 8.57
N VAL A 270 -11.23 24.12 7.52
CA VAL A 270 -9.86 24.29 7.03
C VAL A 270 -9.42 25.71 7.32
N CYS A 271 -8.19 25.83 7.83
CA CYS A 271 -7.55 27.09 8.14
C CYS A 271 -6.19 27.12 7.43
N GLU A 272 -5.91 28.19 6.71
CA GLU A 272 -4.77 28.25 5.81
C GLU A 272 -3.66 29.17 6.30
N GLU A 273 -2.42 28.70 6.17
CA GLU A 273 -1.24 29.53 6.45
C GLU A 273 -0.51 29.96 5.18
N SER A 274 -0.58 29.18 4.09
CA SER A 274 0.08 29.49 2.81
C SER A 274 -0.49 28.67 1.64
N GLY A 275 -1.13 29.32 0.67
CA GLY A 275 -1.71 28.68 -0.52
C GLY A 275 -3.15 28.20 -0.29
N SER A 276 -4.01 28.43 -1.29
CA SER A 276 -5.46 28.26 -1.14
C SER A 276 -5.94 26.85 -1.54
N MET A 277 -6.28 26.05 -0.54
CA MET A 277 -7.24 24.93 -0.58
C MET A 277 -8.71 25.43 -0.54
N VAL A 278 -8.99 26.54 0.14
CA VAL A 278 -10.28 27.25 0.25
C VAL A 278 -10.09 28.68 -0.25
N SER A 279 -10.69 29.01 -1.40
CA SER A 279 -10.75 30.30 -2.11
C SER A 279 -9.85 31.48 -1.65
N GLU A 280 -9.14 32.09 -2.61
CA GLU A 280 -8.36 33.33 -2.48
C GLU A 280 -9.13 34.48 -1.80
N THR A 281 -9.01 34.60 -0.48
CA THR A 281 -9.48 35.78 0.25
C THR A 281 -8.32 36.38 1.05
N ASP A 282 -8.19 37.71 0.96
CA ASP A 282 -7.00 38.47 1.30
C ASP A 282 -6.52 38.30 2.76
N GLY A 283 -5.45 37.53 2.95
CA GLY A 283 -4.41 37.79 3.96
C GLY A 283 -4.74 37.58 5.44
N ALA A 284 -5.92 37.06 5.79
CA ALA A 284 -6.22 36.57 7.14
C ALA A 284 -6.36 35.04 7.12
N VAL A 285 -5.82 34.36 8.14
CA VAL A 285 -6.10 32.94 8.40
C VAL A 285 -7.57 32.84 8.82
N GLU A 286 -8.48 32.85 7.87
CA GLU A 286 -9.89 32.58 8.12
C GLU A 286 -10.14 31.09 7.99
N CYS A 287 -10.50 30.48 9.11
CA CYS A 287 -11.01 29.12 9.13
C CYS A 287 -12.41 29.10 8.50
N ALA A 288 -12.58 28.30 7.44
CA ALA A 288 -13.85 28.19 6.76
C ALA A 288 -14.35 26.74 6.73
N PRO A 289 -15.65 26.49 6.93
CA PRO A 289 -16.23 25.18 6.67
C PRO A 289 -16.15 24.86 5.18
N VAL A 290 -15.77 23.62 4.86
CA VAL A 290 -15.72 23.12 3.49
C VAL A 290 -16.91 22.20 3.25
N ASP A 291 -17.60 22.37 2.12
CA ASP A 291 -18.65 21.45 1.70
C ASP A 291 -18.04 20.07 1.39
N PRO A 292 -18.39 19.00 2.13
CA PRO A 292 -17.81 17.67 1.94
C PRO A 292 -18.19 17.01 0.61
N THR A 293 -19.13 17.59 -0.14
CA THR A 293 -19.54 17.12 -1.47
C THR A 293 -18.85 17.87 -2.61
N ALA A 294 -18.22 19.01 -2.33
CA ALA A 294 -17.53 19.81 -3.34
C ALA A 294 -16.28 19.08 -3.84
N CYS A 295 -16.19 18.90 -5.16
CA CYS A 295 -14.98 18.39 -5.81
C CYS A 295 -14.04 19.57 -6.10
N LEU A 296 -12.93 19.65 -5.36
CA LEU A 296 -12.00 20.77 -5.42
C LEU A 296 -10.72 20.36 -6.14
N LYS A 297 -10.11 21.29 -6.89
CA LYS A 297 -8.80 21.03 -7.49
C LYS A 297 -7.74 21.01 -6.39
N SER A 298 -6.87 19.99 -6.35
CA SER A 298 -5.78 19.97 -5.38
C SER A 298 -4.72 21.01 -5.76
N PRO A 299 -4.38 21.95 -4.85
CA PRO A 299 -3.34 22.94 -5.10
C PRO A 299 -1.93 22.39 -4.79
N ALA A 300 -1.82 21.22 -4.15
CA ALA A 300 -0.55 20.54 -3.91
C ALA A 300 -0.20 19.55 -5.03
N ILE A 301 -1.21 18.97 -5.68
CA ILE A 301 -1.08 17.92 -6.70
C ILE A 301 -1.95 18.29 -7.91
N ASP A 302 -1.36 18.99 -8.87
CA ASP A 302 -2.05 19.55 -10.05
C ASP A 302 -2.81 18.53 -10.90
N SER A 303 -2.51 17.24 -10.80
CA SER A 303 -3.22 16.18 -11.51
C SER A 303 -4.46 15.66 -10.76
N CYS A 304 -4.59 15.95 -9.46
CA CYS A 304 -5.69 15.45 -8.64
C CYS A 304 -6.80 16.48 -8.40
N TYR A 305 -7.97 15.96 -8.07
CA TYR A 305 -9.05 16.64 -7.37
C TYR A 305 -9.23 15.99 -6.00
N TYR A 306 -9.90 16.67 -5.08
CA TYR A 306 -10.15 16.13 -3.75
C TYR A 306 -11.49 16.55 -3.17
N ARG A 307 -11.97 15.75 -2.21
CA ARG A 307 -13.02 16.12 -1.25
C ARG A 307 -12.42 16.09 0.15
N HIS A 308 -12.82 17.03 0.98
CA HIS A 308 -12.46 17.05 2.39
C HIS A 308 -13.69 16.68 3.21
N ILE A 309 -13.62 15.57 3.94
CA ILE A 309 -14.78 14.97 4.62
C ILE A 309 -14.38 14.65 6.06
N THR A 310 -15.28 14.80 7.04
CA THR A 310 -14.98 14.32 8.40
C THR A 310 -14.90 12.79 8.42
N ALA A 311 -14.06 12.21 9.28
CA ALA A 311 -13.97 10.75 9.41
C ALA A 311 -15.34 10.14 9.76
N LYS A 312 -16.08 10.80 10.66
CA LYS A 312 -17.42 10.38 11.06
C LYS A 312 -18.39 10.29 9.87
N SER A 313 -18.48 11.33 9.04
CA SER A 313 -19.37 11.33 7.87
C SER A 313 -18.94 10.29 6.83
N PHE A 314 -17.63 10.09 6.65
CA PHE A 314 -17.08 9.09 5.73
C PHE A 314 -17.41 7.67 6.18
N PHE A 315 -17.03 7.28 7.39
CA PHE A 315 -17.24 5.92 7.89
C PHE A 315 -18.72 5.60 8.12
N SER A 316 -19.60 6.59 8.28
CA SER A 316 -21.05 6.34 8.33
C SER A 316 -21.63 5.89 6.97
N THR A 317 -21.10 6.43 5.85
CA THR A 317 -21.62 6.22 4.49
C THR A 317 -20.50 6.21 3.44
N PRO A 318 -19.55 5.26 3.50
CA PRO A 318 -18.37 5.25 2.64
C PRO A 318 -18.70 5.21 1.14
N GLU A 319 -19.78 4.53 0.76
CA GLU A 319 -20.28 4.41 -0.62
C GLU A 319 -20.68 5.75 -1.26
N LYS A 320 -20.95 6.79 -0.46
CA LYS A 320 -21.24 8.13 -0.98
C LYS A 320 -19.98 8.80 -1.56
N TYR A 321 -18.81 8.45 -1.03
CA TYR A 321 -17.54 9.11 -1.33
C TYR A 321 -16.61 8.23 -2.16
N ILE A 322 -16.71 6.91 -2.00
CA ILE A 322 -15.94 5.95 -2.78
C ILE A 322 -16.70 5.63 -4.05
N LYS A 323 -16.22 6.19 -5.14
CA LYS A 323 -16.72 5.95 -6.49
C LYS A 323 -15.55 5.59 -7.38
N ASN A 324 -15.81 4.70 -8.34
CA ASN A 324 -14.88 4.43 -9.41
C ASN A 324 -15.64 4.03 -10.67
N SER A 325 -15.77 4.99 -11.58
CA SER A 325 -16.50 4.81 -12.83
C SER A 325 -15.81 3.79 -13.75
N LYS A 326 -14.47 3.75 -13.73
CA LYS A 326 -13.65 2.78 -14.48
C LYS A 326 -13.90 1.34 -14.01
N PHE A 327 -14.01 1.15 -12.70
CA PHE A 327 -14.27 -0.16 -12.09
C PHE A 327 -15.71 -0.62 -12.38
N ALA A 328 -16.69 0.29 -12.28
CA ALA A 328 -18.08 -0.01 -12.60
C ALA A 328 -18.28 -0.48 -14.06
N ALA A 329 -17.54 0.10 -15.01
CA ALA A 329 -17.54 -0.32 -16.41
C ALA A 329 -16.99 -1.75 -16.60
N THR A 330 -16.01 -2.15 -15.78
CA THR A 330 -15.37 -3.47 -15.88
C THR A 330 -16.26 -4.59 -15.33
N LEU A 331 -17.07 -4.30 -14.30
CA LEU A 331 -18.02 -5.27 -13.73
C LEU A 331 -19.25 -5.54 -14.63
N THR A 332 -19.57 -4.62 -15.55
CA THR A 332 -20.75 -4.74 -16.42
C THR A 332 -20.52 -5.56 -17.68
N GLU A 333 -19.26 -5.83 -18.04
CA GLU A 333 -18.93 -6.82 -19.06
C GLU A 333 -19.10 -8.23 -18.49
N ALA A 334 -20.34 -8.74 -18.56
CA ALA A 334 -20.63 -10.14 -18.24
C ALA A 334 -19.64 -11.05 -19.01
N PRO A 335 -19.04 -12.06 -18.36
CA PRO A 335 -18.08 -12.94 -19.02
C PRO A 335 -18.76 -13.52 -20.25
N THR A 336 -18.26 -13.14 -21.43
CA THR A 336 -18.74 -13.67 -22.70
C THR A 336 -18.63 -15.18 -22.60
N ALA A 337 -19.79 -15.86 -22.62
CA ALA A 337 -19.88 -17.28 -22.33
C ALA A 337 -18.80 -18.03 -23.11
N ALA A 338 -17.91 -18.73 -22.38
CA ALA A 338 -16.88 -19.54 -23.00
C ALA A 338 -17.54 -20.47 -24.03
N PRO A 339 -16.94 -20.64 -25.23
CA PRO A 339 -17.50 -21.53 -26.23
C PRO A 339 -17.64 -22.92 -25.61
N SER A 340 -18.87 -23.43 -25.58
CA SER A 340 -19.18 -24.74 -25.02
C SER A 340 -18.42 -25.81 -25.80
N SER A 341 -17.28 -26.26 -25.28
CA SER A 341 -16.60 -27.42 -25.80
C SER A 341 -17.46 -28.65 -25.49
N ALA A 342 -18.09 -29.20 -26.53
CA ALA A 342 -18.76 -30.48 -26.46
C ALA A 342 -17.79 -31.53 -25.91
N SER A 343 -18.14 -32.12 -24.78
CA SER A 343 -17.38 -33.14 -24.10
C SER A 343 -17.37 -34.45 -24.90
N ASP A 344 -16.21 -34.86 -25.40
CA ASP A 344 -15.95 -36.26 -25.74
C ASP A 344 -15.62 -37.02 -24.45
N PRO A 345 -16.24 -38.19 -24.19
CA PRO A 345 -15.96 -38.98 -22.99
C PRO A 345 -14.67 -39.80 -23.18
N LEU A 346 -13.66 -39.55 -22.33
CA LEU A 346 -12.48 -40.42 -22.20
C LEU A 346 -12.68 -41.46 -21.07
N PRO A 347 -12.10 -42.66 -21.21
CA PRO A 347 -12.40 -43.80 -20.36
C PRO A 347 -11.62 -43.78 -19.03
N VAL A 348 -12.32 -44.24 -17.99
CA VAL A 348 -11.81 -44.43 -16.64
C VAL A 348 -10.85 -45.64 -16.61
N HIS A 349 -9.58 -45.41 -16.26
CA HIS A 349 -8.71 -46.43 -15.70
C HIS A 349 -8.13 -45.93 -14.37
N MET A 350 -8.72 -46.40 -13.26
CA MET A 350 -8.10 -46.37 -11.94
C MET A 350 -7.13 -47.54 -11.81
N HIS A 351 -5.89 -47.27 -11.37
CA HIS A 351 -4.96 -48.09 -10.55
C HIS A 351 -3.87 -47.05 -10.16
N GLY A 352 -3.69 -46.61 -8.92
CA GLY A 352 -3.34 -47.37 -7.73
C GLY A 352 -1.84 -47.28 -7.49
N ALA A 353 -1.37 -46.29 -6.72
CA ALA A 353 -0.09 -46.35 -5.97
C ALA A 353 0.02 -45.17 -5.00
N LEU A 354 -0.08 -45.50 -3.71
CA LEU A 354 0.27 -44.67 -2.57
C LEU A 354 1.81 -44.70 -2.45
N THR A 355 2.49 -43.56 -2.53
CA THR A 355 3.91 -43.47 -2.13
C THR A 355 4.13 -42.22 -1.31
N THR A 356 4.34 -42.46 -0.02
CA THR A 356 4.81 -41.55 1.01
C THR A 356 6.18 -40.97 0.61
N LEU A 357 6.30 -39.65 0.51
CA LEU A 357 7.60 -38.99 0.34
C LEU A 357 8.00 -38.33 1.67
N THR A 358 8.88 -39.01 2.40
CA THR A 358 9.57 -38.48 3.58
C THR A 358 10.74 -37.62 3.10
N ILE A 359 10.66 -36.31 3.25
CA ILE A 359 11.79 -35.40 2.96
C ILE A 359 12.72 -35.41 4.17
N ALA A 360 13.84 -36.13 4.04
CA ALA A 360 14.93 -36.13 5.00
C ALA A 360 15.90 -34.97 4.69
N THR A 361 16.20 -34.23 5.73
CA THR A 361 17.15 -33.14 5.87
C THR A 361 18.55 -33.52 5.36
N VAL A 362 19.12 -32.76 4.41
CA VAL A 362 20.55 -32.82 4.09
C VAL A 362 21.18 -31.48 4.44
N PHE A 363 21.82 -31.48 5.61
CA PHE A 363 22.88 -30.57 6.02
C PHE A 363 24.05 -30.70 5.03
N ILE A 364 24.46 -29.61 4.38
CA ILE A 364 25.83 -29.50 3.84
C ILE A 364 26.64 -28.67 4.82
N SER A 365 27.45 -29.38 5.59
CA SER A 365 28.52 -28.84 6.43
C SER A 365 29.60 -28.20 5.56
N THR A 366 29.85 -26.93 5.85
CA THR A 366 31.15 -26.34 6.15
C THR A 366 32.37 -27.13 5.63
N ILE A 367 32.97 -26.62 4.56
CA ILE A 367 34.38 -26.86 4.23
C ILE A 367 35.21 -26.18 5.33
N ALA A 368 35.50 -26.94 6.38
CA ALA A 368 36.58 -26.65 7.31
C ALA A 368 37.85 -27.30 6.76
N GLY A 369 38.92 -26.52 6.77
CA GLY A 369 40.21 -26.91 6.23
C GLY A 369 40.85 -28.11 6.93
N LEU A 370 41.68 -28.77 6.15
CA LEU A 370 43.00 -29.29 6.53
C LEU A 370 43.92 -28.74 5.42
N LEU A 371 44.78 -27.73 5.67
CA LEU A 371 46.12 -27.84 6.27
C LEU A 371 46.88 -29.06 5.70
N SER A 372 48.07 -28.95 5.14
CA SER A 372 49.19 -28.10 5.53
C SER A 372 50.13 -27.79 4.36
N GLU A 373 50.90 -26.72 4.52
CA GLU A 373 52.08 -26.35 3.72
C GLU A 373 53.15 -27.46 3.75
N ALA A 374 54.01 -27.48 2.72
CA ALA A 374 55.19 -28.35 2.51
C ALA A 374 54.92 -29.80 2.03
#